data_AF-A0A2P5DLN5-F1
#
_entry.id   AF-A0A2P5DLN5-F1
#
_cell.length_a   1.000
_cell.length_b   1.000
_cell.length_c   1.000
_cell.angle_alpha   90.00
_cell.angle_beta   90.00
_cell.angle_gamma   90.00
#
_symmetry.space_group_name_H-M   'P 1'
#
loop_
_entity.id
_entity.type
_entity.pdbx_description
1 polymer ?
#
loop_
_entity_poly.entity_id
_entity_poly.type
_entity_poly.pdbx_seq_one_letter_code
_entity_poly.pdbx_strand_id
1 'polypeptide(L)'
;MGIRGAAIAHVLSQYLMALILFLILMRKVNLLPPSLKDLQFGRFLKNGSFLLARVIAVTFCVTFAASLAARLGATPMAAFQTCLQVWLTSSLLADGLAVAVQAILACAFTEKDYKKATAAANRVLQMSFVLGLGLSLLVGVGLYFGAGIFSRDVHVLHLIRIGLPFVAATQPINSLSFVFDGVNYGASDFVYAAYSLILVAIASIAALIFFSKSGGFVGIWTALTIYMALRTFAGVWRMGTGTGPWRFLRVPFAA
;
A
#
# COMPACT_ATOMS: atom_id res chain seq x y z
N MET A 1 -10.90 26.48 -14.55
CA MET A 1 -9.60 26.82 -13.89
C MET A 1 -8.51 25.75 -14.05
N GLY A 2 -8.71 24.66 -14.79
CA GLY A 2 -7.64 23.73 -15.21
C GLY A 2 -6.69 23.30 -14.09
N ILE A 3 -5.40 23.21 -14.42
CA ILE A 3 -4.32 22.79 -13.49
C ILE A 3 -4.20 23.77 -12.30
N ARG A 4 -4.40 25.07 -12.53
CA ARG A 4 -4.30 26.11 -11.48
C ARG A 4 -5.40 25.97 -10.43
N GLY A 5 -6.60 25.59 -10.85
CA GLY A 5 -7.73 25.33 -9.95
C GLY A 5 -7.51 24.09 -9.09
N ALA A 6 -6.95 23.01 -9.68
CA ALA A 6 -6.60 21.81 -8.94
C ALA A 6 -5.54 22.09 -7.85
N ALA A 7 -4.52 22.90 -8.17
CA ALA A 7 -3.51 23.31 -7.19
C ALA A 7 -4.13 24.10 -6.02
N ILE A 8 -4.98 25.10 -6.30
CA ILE A 8 -5.64 25.90 -5.27
C ILE A 8 -6.55 25.01 -4.39
N ALA A 9 -7.34 24.13 -5.00
CA ALA A 9 -8.21 23.21 -4.27
C ALA A 9 -7.42 22.28 -3.34
N HIS A 10 -6.26 21.78 -3.81
CA HIS A 10 -5.41 20.91 -3.02
C HIS A 10 -4.80 21.65 -1.81
N VAL A 11 -4.34 22.88 -2.00
CA VAL A 11 -3.80 23.73 -0.92
C VAL A 11 -4.89 24.05 0.11
N LEU A 12 -6.07 24.48 -0.35
CA LEU A 12 -7.19 24.83 0.52
C LEU A 12 -7.66 23.63 1.36
N SER A 13 -7.75 22.44 0.75
CA SER A 13 -8.10 21.19 1.43
C SER A 13 -7.10 20.83 2.53
N GLN A 14 -5.79 20.98 2.28
CA GLN A 14 -4.75 20.72 3.29
C GLN A 14 -4.87 21.67 4.48
N TYR A 15 -5.07 22.97 4.24
CA TYR A 15 -5.26 23.93 5.33
C TYR A 15 -6.53 23.65 6.14
N LEU A 16 -7.63 23.27 5.48
CA LEU A 16 -8.88 22.92 6.16
C LEU A 16 -8.72 21.68 7.04
N MET A 17 -8.07 20.62 6.53
CA MET A 17 -7.76 19.41 7.32
C MET A 17 -6.88 19.73 8.52
N ALA A 18 -5.83 20.54 8.32
CA ALA A 18 -4.95 20.96 9.40
C ALA A 18 -5.71 21.73 10.49
N LEU A 19 -6.60 22.64 10.09
CA LEU A 19 -7.43 23.40 11.02
C LEU A 19 -8.38 22.49 11.81
N ILE A 20 -9.08 21.57 11.13
CA ILE A 20 -10.01 20.64 11.79
C ILE A 20 -9.27 19.75 12.79
N LEU A 21 -8.13 19.17 12.39
CA LEU A 21 -7.30 18.35 13.28
C LEU A 21 -6.78 19.14 14.47
N PHE A 22 -6.34 20.38 14.25
CA PHE A 22 -5.88 21.27 15.31
C PHE A 22 -7.00 21.58 16.31
N LEU A 23 -8.20 21.88 15.83
CA LEU A 23 -9.37 22.13 16.69
C LEU A 23 -9.79 20.90 17.50
N ILE A 24 -9.75 19.71 16.89
CA ILE A 24 -10.03 18.45 17.60
C ILE A 24 -8.95 18.17 18.65
N LEU A 25 -7.68 18.44 18.34
CA LEU A 25 -6.56 18.26 19.25
C LEU A 25 -6.65 19.20 20.45
N MET A 26 -6.93 20.49 20.21
CA MET A 26 -7.18 21.50 21.25
C MET A 26 -8.26 21.06 22.25
N ARG A 27 -9.28 20.32 21.78
CA ARG A 27 -10.37 19.81 22.63
C ARG A 27 -10.01 18.54 23.41
N LYS A 28 -9.02 17.76 22.96
CA LYS A 28 -8.70 16.44 23.53
C LYS A 28 -7.41 16.42 24.37
N VAL A 29 -6.50 17.37 24.19
CA VAL A 29 -5.18 17.38 24.84
C VAL A 29 -4.76 18.81 25.21
N ASN A 30 -4.19 19.00 26.40
CA ASN A 30 -3.47 20.23 26.74
C ASN A 30 -2.22 20.33 25.85
N LEU A 31 -2.21 21.26 24.91
CA LEU A 31 -1.19 21.42 23.85
C LEU A 31 0.21 21.84 24.33
N LEU A 32 0.41 22.05 25.63
CA LEU A 32 1.69 22.47 26.20
C LEU A 32 2.48 21.24 26.67
N PRO A 33 3.53 20.82 25.93
CA PRO A 33 4.48 19.86 26.45
C PRO A 33 5.30 20.55 27.58
N PRO A 34 5.53 19.90 28.74
CA PRO A 34 6.28 20.49 29.85
C PRO A 34 7.76 20.78 29.51
N SER A 35 8.30 20.19 28.44
CA SER A 35 9.73 20.23 28.12
C SER A 35 10.02 19.78 26.69
N LEU A 36 10.88 20.50 25.97
CA LEU A 36 11.43 20.10 24.66
C LEU A 36 12.34 18.84 24.75
N LYS A 37 12.77 18.43 25.95
CA LYS A 37 13.62 17.24 26.17
C LYS A 37 12.86 15.90 26.14
N ASP A 38 11.52 15.93 26.23
CA ASP A 38 10.69 14.71 26.12
C ASP A 38 10.34 14.37 24.65
N LEU A 39 10.67 15.26 23.72
CA LEU A 39 10.52 14.99 22.29
C LEU A 39 11.61 13.99 21.87
N GLN A 40 11.22 12.74 21.64
CA GLN A 40 12.09 11.69 21.09
C GLN A 40 12.40 11.92 19.59
N PHE A 41 12.84 13.13 19.25
CA PHE A 41 13.04 13.60 17.88
C PHE A 41 13.93 12.64 17.08
N GLY A 42 15.01 12.14 17.67
CA GLY A 42 15.90 11.16 17.02
C GLY A 42 15.23 9.82 16.70
N ARG A 43 14.31 9.35 17.55
CA ARG A 43 13.58 8.09 17.33
C ARG A 43 12.50 8.27 16.26
N PHE A 44 11.82 9.42 16.25
CA PHE A 44 10.90 9.82 15.18
C PHE A 44 11.62 9.98 13.85
N LEU A 45 12.78 10.66 13.82
CA LEU A 45 13.55 10.85 12.59
C LEU A 45 14.02 9.50 12.02
N LYS A 46 14.48 8.59 12.88
CA LYS A 46 14.94 7.25 12.47
C LYS A 46 13.79 6.40 11.92
N ASN A 47 12.65 6.35 12.61
CA ASN A 47 11.49 5.59 12.11
C ASN A 47 10.89 6.25 10.85
N GLY A 48 10.88 7.58 10.80
CA GLY A 48 10.45 8.36 9.65
C GLY A 48 11.34 8.17 8.43
N SER A 49 12.66 8.07 8.62
CA SER A 49 13.59 7.80 7.51
C SER A 49 13.41 6.40 6.93
N PHE A 50 13.14 5.39 7.77
CA PHE A 50 12.79 4.05 7.30
C PHE A 50 11.47 4.03 6.52
N LEU A 51 10.46 4.76 6.99
CA LEU A 51 9.19 4.90 6.28
C LEU A 51 9.39 5.64 4.94
N LEU A 52 10.21 6.68 4.92
CA LEU A 52 10.53 7.45 3.72
C LEU A 52 11.27 6.58 2.69
N ALA A 53 12.31 5.85 3.11
CA ALA A 53 13.06 4.94 2.24
C ALA A 53 12.15 3.92 1.57
N ARG A 54 11.18 3.37 2.32
CA ARG A 54 10.15 2.50 1.77
C ARG A 54 9.27 3.22 0.74
N VAL A 55 8.74 4.40 1.07
CA VAL A 55 7.87 5.16 0.16
C VAL A 55 8.62 5.46 -1.14
N ILE A 56 9.89 5.84 -1.06
CA ILE A 56 10.75 6.05 -2.23
C ILE A 56 10.87 4.75 -3.03
N ALA A 57 11.16 3.61 -2.40
CA ALA A 57 11.30 2.32 -3.08
C ALA A 57 10.03 1.90 -3.83
N VAL A 58 8.86 2.05 -3.19
CA VAL A 58 7.55 1.74 -3.79
C VAL A 58 7.24 2.67 -4.94
N THR A 59 7.34 3.99 -4.72
CA THR A 59 7.05 5.00 -5.73
C THR A 59 7.99 4.87 -6.91
N PHE A 60 9.27 4.56 -6.68
CA PHE A 60 10.23 4.33 -7.75
C PHE A 60 9.84 3.16 -8.63
N CYS A 61 9.42 2.02 -8.07
CA CYS A 61 9.00 0.86 -8.86
C CYS A 61 7.80 1.19 -9.77
N VAL A 62 6.77 1.84 -9.23
CA VAL A 62 5.58 2.23 -9.99
C VAL A 62 5.92 3.29 -11.05
N THR A 63 6.78 4.27 -10.71
CA THR A 63 7.24 5.31 -11.63
C THR A 63 8.08 4.71 -12.75
N PHE A 64 8.93 3.74 -12.44
CA PHE A 64 9.75 3.05 -13.43
C PHE A 64 8.88 2.21 -14.38
N ALA A 65 7.87 1.50 -13.86
CA ALA A 65 6.89 0.80 -14.69
C ALA A 65 6.12 1.76 -15.61
N ALA A 66 5.69 2.92 -15.11
CA ALA A 66 5.06 3.97 -15.90
C ALA A 66 6.00 4.52 -17.00
N SER A 67 7.29 4.71 -16.68
CA SER A 67 8.30 5.14 -17.65
C SER A 67 8.50 4.11 -18.76
N LEU A 68 8.51 2.81 -18.43
CA LEU A 68 8.56 1.74 -19.43
C LEU A 68 7.29 1.72 -20.30
N ALA A 69 6.11 1.90 -19.71
CA ALA A 69 4.85 1.98 -20.46
C ALA A 69 4.82 3.19 -21.41
N ALA A 70 5.35 4.34 -20.97
CA ALA A 70 5.46 5.54 -21.80
C ALA A 70 6.35 5.32 -23.04
N ARG A 71 7.41 4.51 -22.91
CA ARG A 71 8.31 4.17 -24.04
C ARG A 71 7.64 3.28 -25.09
N LEU A 72 6.56 2.58 -24.75
CA LEU A 72 5.79 1.77 -25.70
C LEU A 72 4.83 2.62 -26.57
N GLY A 73 4.65 3.89 -26.25
CA GLY A 73 3.82 4.85 -27.00
C GLY A 73 2.67 5.43 -26.18
N ALA A 74 1.94 6.38 -26.78
CA ALA A 74 0.85 7.08 -26.12
C ALA A 74 -0.35 6.17 -25.79
N THR A 75 -0.71 5.26 -26.70
CA THR A 75 -1.86 4.35 -26.52
C THR A 75 -1.66 3.35 -25.38
N PRO A 76 -0.53 2.62 -25.27
CA PRO A 76 -0.26 1.77 -24.10
C PRO A 76 -0.13 2.55 -22.80
N MET A 77 0.45 3.76 -22.82
CA MET A 77 0.56 4.60 -21.64
C MET A 77 -0.82 5.05 -21.12
N ALA A 78 -1.74 5.44 -22.00
CA ALA A 78 -3.09 5.82 -21.62
C ALA A 78 -3.86 4.65 -20.96
N ALA A 79 -3.74 3.46 -21.53
CA ALA A 79 -4.31 2.23 -20.96
C ALA A 79 -3.66 1.89 -19.61
N PHE A 80 -2.33 1.95 -19.52
CA PHE A 80 -1.58 1.68 -18.31
C PHE A 80 -1.97 2.64 -17.18
N GLN A 81 -2.04 3.94 -17.44
CA GLN A 81 -2.38 4.95 -16.45
C GLN A 81 -3.80 4.76 -15.91
N THR A 82 -4.76 4.43 -16.79
CA THR A 82 -6.14 4.16 -16.39
C THR A 82 -6.21 2.96 -15.45
N CYS A 83 -5.59 1.85 -15.84
CA CYS A 83 -5.52 0.64 -15.02
C CYS A 83 -4.78 0.89 -13.69
N LEU A 84 -3.65 1.61 -13.72
CA LEU A 84 -2.87 1.95 -12.53
C LEU A 84 -3.69 2.83 -11.57
N GLN A 85 -4.46 3.78 -12.08
CA GLN A 85 -5.30 4.66 -11.26
C GLN A 85 -6.40 3.87 -10.55
N VAL A 86 -7.07 2.96 -11.26
CA VAL A 86 -8.08 2.08 -10.65
C VAL A 86 -7.45 1.18 -9.61
N TRP A 87 -6.29 0.61 -9.94
CA TRP A 87 -5.53 -0.25 -9.04
C TRP A 87 -5.05 0.48 -7.77
N LEU A 88 -4.57 1.72 -7.88
CA LEU A 88 -4.21 2.54 -6.71
C LEU A 88 -5.45 2.91 -5.90
N THR A 89 -6.56 3.24 -6.54
CA THR A 89 -7.81 3.60 -5.85
C THR A 89 -8.32 2.45 -4.99
N SER A 90 -8.34 1.22 -5.51
CA SER A 90 -8.71 0.05 -4.73
C SER A 90 -7.68 -0.29 -3.64
N SER A 91 -6.38 -0.02 -3.89
CA SER A 91 -5.32 -0.13 -2.89
C SER A 91 -5.55 0.79 -1.70
N LEU A 92 -5.96 2.05 -1.93
CA LEU A 92 -6.24 3.01 -0.85
C LEU A 92 -7.40 2.55 0.05
N LEU A 93 -8.38 1.83 -0.50
CA LEU A 93 -9.45 1.24 0.33
C LEU A 93 -8.90 0.18 1.29
N ALA A 94 -7.96 -0.65 0.83
CA ALA A 94 -7.28 -1.62 1.69
C ALA A 94 -6.36 -0.94 2.72
N ASP A 95 -5.75 0.19 2.37
CA ASP A 95 -4.94 0.99 3.30
C ASP A 95 -5.75 1.47 4.51
N GLY A 96 -7.03 1.83 4.32
CA GLY A 96 -7.93 2.16 5.43
C GLY A 96 -8.08 1.02 6.46
N LEU A 97 -8.17 -0.23 5.99
CA LEU A 97 -8.20 -1.42 6.86
C LEU A 97 -6.85 -1.65 7.55
N ALA A 98 -5.74 -1.38 6.85
CA ALA A 98 -4.38 -1.48 7.39
C ALA A 98 -4.15 -0.49 8.53
N VAL A 99 -4.60 0.76 8.39
CA VAL A 99 -4.50 1.78 9.45
C VAL A 99 -5.33 1.39 10.68
N ALA A 100 -6.52 0.79 10.47
CA ALA A 100 -7.35 0.32 11.58
C ALA A 100 -6.65 -0.77 12.41
N VAL A 101 -6.08 -1.79 11.75
CA VAL A 101 -5.36 -2.86 12.48
C VAL A 101 -4.08 -2.36 13.11
N GLN A 102 -3.36 -1.43 12.47
CA GLN A 102 -2.18 -0.79 13.03
C GLN A 102 -2.49 -0.15 14.39
N ALA A 103 -3.60 0.59 14.50
CA ALA A 103 -4.02 1.21 15.75
C ALA A 103 -4.39 0.18 16.83
N ILE A 104 -5.17 -0.85 16.47
CA ILE A 104 -5.58 -1.92 17.40
C ILE A 104 -4.37 -2.68 17.93
N LEU A 105 -3.42 -3.04 17.05
CA LEU A 105 -2.18 -3.71 17.41
C LEU A 105 -1.32 -2.84 18.31
N ALA A 106 -1.15 -1.55 17.98
CA ALA A 106 -0.37 -0.64 18.81
C ALA A 106 -0.91 -0.57 20.25
N CYS A 107 -2.25 -0.53 20.43
CA CYS A 107 -2.88 -0.61 21.74
C CYS A 107 -2.63 -1.96 22.42
N ALA A 108 -2.87 -3.08 21.74
CA ALA A 108 -2.69 -4.43 22.30
C ALA A 108 -1.24 -4.72 22.71
N PHE A 109 -0.25 -4.26 21.93
CA PHE A 109 1.18 -4.35 22.28
C PHE A 109 1.52 -3.50 23.50
N THR A 110 0.88 -2.34 23.66
CA THR A 110 1.06 -1.47 24.85
C THR A 110 0.48 -2.13 26.10
N GLU A 111 -0.68 -2.78 25.97
CA GLU A 111 -1.35 -3.55 27.02
C GLU A 111 -0.66 -4.90 27.33
N LYS A 112 0.33 -5.30 26.51
CA LYS A 112 0.96 -6.64 26.51
C LYS A 112 -0.03 -7.80 26.33
N ASP A 113 -1.20 -7.54 25.75
CA ASP A 113 -2.21 -8.55 25.44
C ASP A 113 -1.95 -9.16 24.06
N TYR A 114 -1.06 -10.15 24.03
CA TYR A 114 -0.67 -10.83 22.81
C TYR A 114 -1.80 -11.70 22.22
N LYS A 115 -2.75 -12.17 23.05
CA LYS A 115 -3.90 -12.94 22.55
C LYS A 115 -4.83 -12.05 21.74
N LYS A 116 -5.12 -10.84 22.25
CA LYS A 116 -5.88 -9.82 21.53
C LYS A 116 -5.17 -9.37 20.24
N ALA A 117 -3.85 -9.19 20.27
CA ALA A 117 -3.06 -8.85 19.09
C ALA A 117 -3.18 -9.90 17.97
N THR A 118 -3.03 -11.19 18.31
CA THR A 118 -3.16 -12.29 17.33
C THR A 118 -4.59 -12.44 16.81
N ALA A 119 -5.58 -12.36 17.70
CA ALA A 119 -6.99 -12.44 17.30
C ALA A 119 -7.37 -11.30 16.34
N ALA A 120 -6.94 -10.07 16.63
CA ALA A 120 -7.16 -8.92 15.77
C ALA A 120 -6.45 -9.09 14.42
N ALA A 121 -5.17 -9.50 14.41
CA ALA A 121 -4.43 -9.72 13.17
C ALA A 121 -5.09 -10.79 12.28
N ASN A 122 -5.47 -11.94 12.84
CA ASN A 122 -6.16 -13.00 12.09
C ASN A 122 -7.51 -12.55 11.56
N ARG A 123 -8.31 -11.82 12.37
CA ARG A 123 -9.62 -11.34 11.94
C ARG A 123 -9.51 -10.33 10.81
N VAL A 124 -8.55 -9.41 10.90
CA VAL A 124 -8.34 -8.41 9.85
C VAL A 124 -7.75 -9.03 8.59
N LEU A 125 -6.88 -10.05 8.69
CA LEU A 125 -6.41 -10.80 7.52
C LEU A 125 -7.56 -11.50 6.79
N GLN A 126 -8.52 -12.10 7.51
CA GLN A 126 -9.73 -12.66 6.91
C GLN A 126 -10.57 -11.58 6.22
N MET A 127 -10.80 -10.44 6.90
CA MET A 127 -11.53 -9.31 6.32
C MET A 127 -10.83 -8.75 5.08
N SER A 128 -9.50 -8.69 5.09
CA SER A 128 -8.68 -8.24 3.96
C SER A 128 -8.81 -9.16 2.76
N PHE A 129 -8.82 -10.48 3.00
CA PHE A 129 -9.02 -11.44 1.92
C PHE A 129 -10.41 -11.27 1.29
N VAL A 130 -11.46 -11.15 2.10
CA VAL A 130 -12.85 -10.91 1.63
C VAL A 130 -12.94 -9.57 0.89
N LEU A 131 -12.34 -8.52 1.44
CA LEU A 131 -12.28 -7.19 0.81
C LEU A 131 -11.57 -7.27 -0.54
N GLY A 132 -10.44 -7.96 -0.61
CA GLY A 132 -9.66 -8.16 -1.83
C GLY A 132 -10.42 -8.93 -2.92
N LEU A 133 -11.18 -9.96 -2.55
CA LEU A 133 -12.08 -10.66 -3.47
C LEU A 133 -13.22 -9.76 -3.96
N GLY A 134 -13.84 -8.99 -3.06
CA GLY A 134 -14.87 -8.02 -3.41
C GLY A 134 -14.34 -6.93 -4.35
N LEU A 135 -13.15 -6.40 -4.08
CA LEU A 135 -12.46 -5.44 -4.94
C LEU A 135 -12.08 -6.07 -6.29
N SER A 136 -11.66 -7.33 -6.31
CA SER A 136 -11.37 -8.05 -7.55
C SER A 136 -12.60 -8.11 -8.46
N LEU A 137 -13.76 -8.48 -7.90
CA LEU A 137 -15.01 -8.52 -8.64
C LEU A 137 -15.47 -7.13 -9.09
N LEU A 138 -15.45 -6.15 -8.17
CA LEU A 138 -15.89 -4.78 -8.44
C LEU A 138 -15.02 -4.12 -9.51
N VAL A 139 -13.71 -4.28 -9.44
CA VAL A 139 -12.78 -3.74 -10.44
C VAL A 139 -12.88 -4.51 -11.75
N GLY A 140 -13.02 -5.84 -11.70
CA GLY A 140 -13.21 -6.69 -12.88
C GLY A 140 -14.45 -6.28 -13.69
N VAL A 141 -15.61 -6.25 -13.04
CA VAL A 141 -16.89 -5.84 -13.64
C VAL A 141 -16.85 -4.35 -14.02
N GLY A 142 -16.35 -3.50 -13.12
CA GLY A 142 -16.31 -2.05 -13.29
C GLY A 142 -15.46 -1.60 -14.47
N LEU A 143 -14.28 -2.18 -14.68
CA LEU A 143 -13.45 -1.88 -15.85
C LEU A 143 -13.98 -2.56 -17.12
N TYR A 144 -14.55 -3.77 -17.03
CA TYR A 144 -15.09 -4.45 -18.20
C TYR A 144 -16.22 -3.65 -18.87
N PHE A 145 -17.16 -3.14 -18.08
CA PHE A 145 -18.28 -2.32 -18.57
C PHE A 145 -17.96 -0.82 -18.63
N GLY A 146 -17.11 -0.32 -17.72
CA GLY A 146 -16.81 1.10 -17.55
C GLY A 146 -15.59 1.62 -18.30
N ALA A 147 -14.79 0.78 -18.98
CA ALA A 147 -13.62 1.24 -19.72
C ALA A 147 -13.93 2.34 -20.76
N GLY A 148 -15.14 2.33 -21.34
CA GLY A 148 -15.60 3.36 -22.29
C GLY A 148 -15.80 4.76 -21.70
N ILE A 149 -15.84 4.89 -20.37
CA ILE A 149 -15.89 6.19 -19.68
C ILE A 149 -14.50 6.87 -19.73
N PHE A 150 -13.43 6.08 -19.69
CA PHE A 150 -12.06 6.60 -19.63
C PHE A 150 -11.50 6.98 -21.01
N SER A 151 -11.87 6.24 -22.05
CA SER A 151 -11.44 6.53 -23.42
C SER A 151 -12.48 6.08 -24.44
N ARG A 152 -12.51 6.74 -25.60
CA ARG A 152 -13.31 6.34 -26.77
C ARG A 152 -12.48 5.61 -27.84
N ASP A 153 -11.16 5.50 -27.67
CA ASP A 153 -10.27 4.84 -28.62
C ASP A 153 -10.28 3.31 -28.42
N VAL A 154 -10.69 2.59 -29.46
CA VAL A 154 -10.78 1.13 -29.50
C VAL A 154 -9.46 0.45 -29.13
N HIS A 155 -8.32 1.01 -29.53
CA HIS A 155 -7.00 0.44 -29.21
C HIS A 155 -6.66 0.56 -27.72
N VAL A 156 -7.04 1.67 -27.09
CA VAL A 156 -6.87 1.88 -25.64
C VAL A 156 -7.76 0.93 -24.86
N LEU A 157 -9.04 0.81 -25.25
CA LEU A 157 -9.97 -0.13 -24.61
C LEU A 157 -9.49 -1.58 -24.73
N HIS A 158 -8.94 -1.97 -25.87
CA HIS A 158 -8.38 -3.31 -26.07
C HIS A 158 -7.21 -3.58 -25.11
N LEU A 159 -6.29 -2.64 -24.96
CA LEU A 159 -5.17 -2.77 -24.01
C LEU A 159 -5.63 -2.77 -22.54
N ILE A 160 -6.66 -1.99 -22.21
CA ILE A 160 -7.29 -2.03 -20.87
C ILE A 160 -7.85 -3.44 -20.60
N ARG A 161 -8.54 -4.05 -21.58
CA ARG A 161 -9.05 -5.42 -21.45
C ARG A 161 -7.95 -6.47 -21.29
N ILE A 162 -6.79 -6.27 -21.92
CA ILE A 162 -5.61 -7.13 -21.72
C ILE A 162 -5.02 -6.96 -20.31
N GLY A 163 -4.99 -5.72 -19.78
CA GLY A 163 -4.51 -5.42 -18.43
C GLY A 163 -5.47 -5.82 -17.32
N LEU A 164 -6.78 -5.91 -17.63
CA LEU A 164 -7.85 -6.15 -16.66
C LEU A 164 -7.63 -7.40 -15.78
N PRO A 165 -7.27 -8.57 -16.30
CA PRO A 165 -7.03 -9.75 -15.48
C PRO A 165 -5.93 -9.52 -14.45
N PHE A 166 -4.86 -8.81 -14.81
CA PHE A 166 -3.78 -8.47 -13.88
C PHE A 166 -4.28 -7.54 -12.79
N VAL A 167 -5.00 -6.49 -13.15
CA VAL A 167 -5.54 -5.51 -12.18
C VAL A 167 -6.52 -6.18 -11.23
N ALA A 168 -7.44 -7.00 -11.72
CA ALA A 168 -8.46 -7.67 -10.91
C ALA A 168 -7.88 -8.80 -10.06
N ALA A 169 -7.06 -9.69 -10.65
CA ALA A 169 -6.49 -10.83 -9.94
C ALA A 169 -5.46 -10.44 -8.89
N THR A 170 -4.83 -9.26 -9.02
CA THR A 170 -3.91 -8.74 -8.00
C THR A 170 -4.61 -8.11 -6.81
N GLN A 171 -5.91 -7.81 -6.85
CA GLN A 171 -6.62 -7.15 -5.73
C GLN A 171 -6.57 -7.92 -4.40
N PRO A 172 -6.75 -9.26 -4.36
CA PRO A 172 -6.63 -10.02 -3.11
C PRO A 172 -5.21 -9.98 -2.54
N ILE A 173 -4.20 -10.15 -3.39
CA ILE A 173 -2.78 -10.09 -3.03
C ILE A 173 -2.45 -8.70 -2.48
N ASN A 174 -2.93 -7.67 -3.17
CA ASN A 174 -2.73 -6.29 -2.82
C ASN A 174 -3.34 -5.97 -1.44
N SER A 175 -4.61 -6.32 -1.23
CA SER A 175 -5.27 -6.09 0.06
C SER A 175 -4.50 -6.73 1.22
N LEU A 176 -4.07 -7.98 1.05
CA LEU A 176 -3.27 -8.69 2.05
C LEU A 176 -1.94 -7.98 2.31
N SER A 177 -1.24 -7.55 1.27
CA SER A 177 0.02 -6.83 1.42
C SER A 177 -0.13 -5.54 2.23
N PHE A 178 -1.18 -4.75 1.98
CA PHE A 178 -1.45 -3.52 2.74
C PHE A 178 -1.74 -3.81 4.21
N VAL A 179 -2.56 -4.83 4.49
CA VAL A 179 -2.83 -5.23 5.87
C VAL A 179 -1.57 -5.73 6.58
N PHE A 180 -0.73 -6.54 5.94
CA PHE A 180 0.54 -6.96 6.52
C PHE A 180 1.47 -5.78 6.83
N ASP A 181 1.48 -4.75 5.99
CA ASP A 181 2.22 -3.52 6.28
C ASP A 181 1.68 -2.86 7.56
N GLY A 182 0.36 -2.65 7.66
CA GLY A 182 -0.28 -2.09 8.85
C GLY A 182 -0.01 -2.92 10.12
N VAL A 183 0.00 -4.25 9.99
CA VAL A 183 0.30 -5.17 11.09
C VAL A 183 1.76 -5.04 11.55
N ASN A 184 2.72 -5.00 10.62
CA ASN A 184 4.13 -4.79 10.95
C ASN A 184 4.39 -3.42 11.57
N TYR A 185 3.66 -2.38 11.13
CA TYR A 185 3.74 -1.05 11.73
C TYR A 185 3.12 -0.98 13.13
N GLY A 186 1.99 -1.64 13.35
CA GLY A 186 1.37 -1.74 14.67
C GLY A 186 2.31 -2.42 15.68
N ALA A 187 3.12 -3.37 15.22
CA ALA A 187 4.15 -4.04 16.00
C ALA A 187 5.49 -3.28 16.09
N SER A 188 5.59 -2.07 15.52
CA SER A 188 6.80 -1.24 15.46
C SER A 188 8.01 -1.86 14.74
N ASP A 189 7.78 -2.77 13.78
CA ASP A 189 8.85 -3.44 13.01
C ASP A 189 9.32 -2.63 11.78
N PHE A 190 9.63 -1.35 12.00
CA PHE A 190 9.97 -0.40 10.93
C PHE A 190 11.24 -0.78 10.16
N VAL A 191 12.20 -1.42 10.85
CA VAL A 191 13.47 -1.86 10.25
C VAL A 191 13.23 -2.97 9.24
N TYR A 192 12.47 -4.00 9.62
CA TYR A 192 12.12 -5.07 8.69
C TYR A 192 11.30 -4.54 7.51
N ALA A 193 10.31 -3.68 7.77
CA ALA A 193 9.49 -3.08 6.71
C ALA A 193 10.34 -2.30 5.70
N ALA A 194 11.33 -1.52 6.14
CA ALA A 194 12.19 -0.78 5.22
C ALA A 194 13.10 -1.70 4.37
N TYR A 195 13.84 -2.61 5.01
CA TYR A 195 14.78 -3.48 4.30
C TYR A 195 14.07 -4.48 3.37
N SER A 196 12.95 -5.05 3.81
CA SER A 196 12.17 -5.97 2.97
C SER A 196 11.65 -5.26 1.72
N LEU A 197 11.11 -4.06 1.83
CA LEU A 197 10.62 -3.32 0.67
C LEU A 197 11.73 -2.82 -0.26
N ILE A 198 12.91 -2.49 0.26
CA ILE A 198 14.08 -2.20 -0.59
C ILE A 198 14.48 -3.45 -1.39
N LEU A 199 14.56 -4.61 -0.74
CA LEU A 199 14.92 -5.86 -1.42
C LEU A 199 13.86 -6.25 -2.47
N VAL A 200 12.58 -6.14 -2.12
CA VAL A 200 11.46 -6.35 -3.05
C VAL A 200 11.52 -5.38 -4.21
N ALA A 201 11.86 -4.11 -3.98
CA ALA A 201 12.01 -3.11 -5.04
C ALA A 201 13.16 -3.47 -6.00
N ILE A 202 14.33 -3.87 -5.49
CA ILE A 202 15.47 -4.30 -6.32
C ILE A 202 15.07 -5.50 -7.19
N ALA A 203 14.46 -6.53 -6.60
CA ALA A 203 13.98 -7.70 -7.33
C ALA A 203 12.93 -7.33 -8.39
N SER A 204 12.05 -6.37 -8.08
CA SER A 204 10.99 -5.92 -8.98
C SER A 204 11.51 -5.06 -10.12
N ILE A 205 12.55 -4.26 -9.90
CA ILE A 205 13.24 -3.52 -10.97
C ILE A 205 13.90 -4.50 -11.94
N ALA A 206 14.57 -5.54 -11.43
CA ALA A 206 15.15 -6.59 -12.27
C ALA A 206 14.06 -7.32 -13.10
N ALA A 207 12.93 -7.66 -12.47
CA ALA A 207 11.79 -8.24 -13.16
C ALA A 207 11.22 -7.30 -14.23
N LEU A 208 11.06 -6.00 -13.93
CA LEU A 208 10.58 -5.00 -14.89
C LEU A 208 11.48 -4.92 -16.12
N ILE A 209 12.81 -4.89 -15.93
CA ILE A 209 13.76 -4.84 -17.06
C ILE A 209 13.66 -6.12 -17.91
N PHE A 210 13.59 -7.28 -17.27
CA PHE A 210 13.55 -8.56 -17.96
C PHE A 210 12.23 -8.76 -18.72
N PHE A 211 11.09 -8.63 -18.04
CA PHE A 211 9.78 -8.88 -18.62
C PHE A 211 9.34 -7.78 -19.59
N SER A 212 9.76 -6.52 -19.39
CA SER A 212 9.44 -5.45 -20.35
C SER A 212 10.12 -5.68 -21.70
N LYS A 213 11.30 -6.33 -21.74
CA LYS A 213 11.99 -6.64 -23.00
C LYS A 213 11.31 -7.76 -23.80
N SER A 214 10.74 -8.76 -23.12
CA SER A 214 10.12 -9.92 -23.78
C SER A 214 8.62 -9.78 -24.03
N GLY A 215 7.90 -9.09 -23.13
CA GLY A 215 6.43 -9.05 -23.13
C GLY A 215 5.80 -7.67 -23.24
N GLY A 216 6.58 -6.59 -23.43
CA GLY A 216 6.09 -5.22 -23.57
C GLY A 216 5.09 -4.83 -22.48
N PHE A 217 3.86 -4.45 -22.88
CA PHE A 217 2.78 -4.04 -21.97
C PHE A 217 2.39 -5.13 -20.95
N VAL A 218 2.24 -6.38 -21.41
CA VAL A 218 1.90 -7.52 -20.54
C VAL A 218 3.06 -7.85 -19.61
N GLY A 219 4.30 -7.69 -20.09
CA GLY A 219 5.51 -7.85 -19.29
C GLY A 219 5.57 -6.88 -18.11
N ILE A 220 5.17 -5.62 -18.31
CA ILE A 220 5.11 -4.61 -17.23
C ILE A 220 4.09 -5.02 -16.16
N TRP A 221 2.89 -5.45 -16.56
CA TRP A 221 1.86 -5.92 -15.62
C TRP A 221 2.25 -7.20 -14.88
N THR A 222 2.95 -8.11 -15.57
CA THR A 222 3.49 -9.32 -14.97
C THR A 222 4.53 -8.97 -13.89
N ALA A 223 5.44 -8.04 -14.18
CA ALA A 223 6.42 -7.58 -13.21
C ALA A 223 5.78 -6.85 -12.01
N LEU A 224 4.73 -6.05 -12.22
CA LEU A 224 3.96 -5.44 -11.12
C LEU A 224 3.20 -6.47 -10.27
N THR A 225 2.74 -7.56 -10.90
CA THR A 225 2.12 -8.69 -10.20
C THR A 225 3.14 -9.41 -9.32
N ILE A 226 4.34 -9.67 -9.86
CA ILE A 226 5.48 -10.25 -9.11
C ILE A 226 5.86 -9.34 -7.95
N TYR A 227 5.94 -8.02 -8.16
CA TYR A 227 6.19 -7.03 -7.12
C TYR A 227 5.22 -7.18 -5.94
N MET A 228 3.91 -7.24 -6.21
CA MET A 228 2.91 -7.41 -5.16
C MET A 228 2.95 -8.77 -4.48
N ALA A 229 3.22 -9.83 -5.23
CA ALA A 229 3.39 -11.17 -4.68
C ALA A 229 4.60 -11.22 -3.72
N LEU A 230 5.75 -10.68 -4.13
CA LEU A 230 6.95 -10.60 -3.30
C LEU A 230 6.72 -9.78 -2.03
N ARG A 231 6.01 -8.65 -2.15
CA ARG A 231 5.67 -7.81 -1.00
C ARG A 231 4.77 -8.54 0.00
N THR A 232 3.74 -9.24 -0.50
CA THR A 232 2.87 -10.06 0.34
C THR A 232 3.65 -11.19 1.01
N PHE A 233 4.51 -11.87 0.24
CA PHE A 233 5.36 -12.94 0.76
C PHE A 233 6.29 -12.45 1.87
N ALA A 234 6.92 -11.28 1.73
CA ALA A 234 7.72 -10.70 2.80
C ALA A 234 6.89 -10.45 4.07
N GLY A 235 5.67 -9.92 3.92
CA GLY A 235 4.72 -9.75 5.03
C GLY A 235 4.39 -11.07 5.75
N VAL A 236 3.99 -12.09 4.99
CA VAL A 236 3.66 -13.42 5.50
C VAL A 236 4.87 -14.09 6.16
N TRP A 237 6.04 -14.01 5.53
CA TRP A 237 7.27 -14.63 6.02
C TRP A 237 7.68 -14.10 7.39
N ARG A 238 7.56 -12.78 7.61
CA ARG A 238 7.91 -12.19 8.91
C ARG A 238 7.03 -12.69 10.05
N MET A 239 5.72 -12.75 9.80
CA MET A 239 4.75 -13.21 10.78
C MET A 239 4.86 -14.73 11.00
N GLY A 240 4.96 -15.50 9.92
CA GLY A 240 5.07 -16.97 9.96
C GLY A 240 6.36 -17.47 10.58
N THR A 241 7.48 -16.76 10.40
CA THR A 241 8.74 -17.10 11.09
C THR A 241 8.73 -16.70 12.57
N GLY A 242 7.72 -15.97 13.07
CA GLY A 242 7.64 -15.53 14.46
C GLY A 242 8.91 -14.79 14.92
N THR A 243 9.53 -14.01 14.03
CA THR A 243 10.78 -13.28 14.32
C THR A 243 10.49 -11.83 14.69
N GLY A 244 11.40 -11.20 15.45
CA GLY A 244 11.23 -9.82 15.90
C GLY A 244 10.11 -9.67 16.94
N PRO A 245 9.16 -8.74 16.77
CA PRO A 245 8.08 -8.53 17.75
C PRO A 245 7.14 -9.74 17.87
N TRP A 246 7.13 -10.63 16.87
CA TRP A 246 6.28 -11.83 16.80
C TRP A 246 6.83 -13.05 17.55
N ARG A 247 7.91 -12.90 18.34
CA ARG A 247 8.50 -14.02 19.10
C ARG A 247 7.51 -14.73 20.03
N PHE A 248 6.49 -14.02 20.52
CA PHE A 248 5.43 -14.59 21.35
C PHE A 248 4.59 -15.66 20.63
N LEU A 249 4.58 -15.71 19.29
CA LEU A 249 3.90 -16.76 18.54
C LEU A 249 4.60 -18.13 18.62
N ARG A 250 5.90 -18.16 18.96
CA ARG A 250 6.66 -19.42 19.12
C ARG A 250 6.60 -20.00 20.52
N VAL A 251 6.22 -19.21 21.52
CA VAL A 251 6.13 -19.68 22.90
C VAL A 251 4.70 -20.18 23.07
N PRO A 252 4.47 -21.50 23.27
CA PRO A 252 3.14 -21.96 23.64
C PRO A 252 2.78 -21.22 24.93
N PHE A 253 1.61 -20.58 24.96
CA PHE A 253 1.07 -20.05 26.21
C PHE A 253 1.02 -21.23 27.19
N ALA A 254 1.91 -21.24 28.19
CA ALA A 254 1.79 -22.15 29.31
C ALA A 254 0.42 -21.87 29.93
N ALA A 255 -0.45 -22.88 29.86
CA ALA A 255 -1.75 -22.91 30.52
C ALA A 255 -1.57 -22.95 32.04
#